data_AF-A0A814WQI0-F1
#
_entry.id   AF-A0A814WQI0-F1
#
_cell.length_a   1.000
_cell.length_b   1.000
_cell.length_c   1.000
_cell.angle_alpha   90.00
_cell.angle_beta   90.00
_cell.angle_gamma   90.00
#
_symmetry.space_group_name_H-M   'P 1'
#
loop_
_entity.id
_entity.type
_entity.pdbx_description
1 polymer ?
#
loop_
_entity_poly.entity_id
_entity_poly.type
_entity_poly.pdbx_seq_one_letter_code
_entity_poly.pdbx_strand_id
1 'polypeptide(L)'
;MLRILAFIAVVVIATNSVHSEQCRTVKQGAHYTSLIPFHGLKSDAVISTRIRFDRNAARYLFPSTDEKGQLCTTSWNKLWGACRCGYLTSNHKDSDRFVFRRAQSCVRFAGGRVTGEDTDCPEIDDIEIAAYAYDNGLKPFEHQGTLLKEFQTKLRVDVWYKITLIFDETKTTYQLFDDSDQLLETQEIVHRQCKDFKLGMMQDLYFGGQCPAPQAVSACYEKA
;
A
#
# COMPACT_ATOMS: atom_id res chain seq x y z
N MET A 1 -59.85 6.79 -37.46
CA MET A 1 -58.53 6.13 -37.37
C MET A 1 -57.82 6.66 -36.13
N LEU A 2 -57.84 5.90 -35.02
CA LEU A 2 -57.25 6.29 -33.74
C LEU A 2 -55.89 5.58 -33.61
N ARG A 3 -54.78 6.33 -33.59
CA ARG A 3 -53.43 5.77 -33.40
C ARG A 3 -53.08 5.81 -31.92
N ILE A 4 -52.97 4.63 -31.30
CA ILE A 4 -52.50 4.47 -29.92
C ILE A 4 -50.96 4.40 -29.97
N LEU A 5 -50.30 5.42 -29.43
CA LEU A 5 -48.85 5.43 -29.17
C LEU A 5 -48.62 4.76 -27.81
N ALA A 6 -48.05 3.55 -27.82
CA ALA A 6 -47.57 2.88 -26.62
C ALA A 6 -46.20 3.45 -26.24
N PHE A 7 -46.15 4.24 -25.16
CA PHE A 7 -44.90 4.63 -24.52
C PHE A 7 -44.38 3.46 -23.68
N ILE A 8 -43.31 2.82 -24.14
CA ILE A 8 -42.57 1.83 -23.35
C ILE A 8 -41.63 2.61 -22.43
N ALA A 9 -41.99 2.70 -21.15
CA ALA A 9 -41.11 3.22 -20.11
C ALA A 9 -40.04 2.16 -19.80
N VAL A 10 -38.81 2.38 -20.25
CA VAL A 10 -37.66 1.57 -19.85
C VAL A 10 -37.23 2.03 -18.46
N VAL A 11 -37.58 1.25 -17.44
CA VAL A 11 -37.07 1.44 -16.08
C VAL A 11 -35.64 0.91 -16.05
N VAL A 12 -34.65 1.80 -16.10
CA VAL A 12 -33.25 1.45 -15.85
C VAL A 12 -33.09 1.28 -14.34
N ILE A 13 -33.12 0.05 -13.87
CA ILE A 13 -32.74 -0.27 -12.49
C ILE A 13 -31.22 -0.20 -12.43
N ALA A 14 -30.68 0.90 -11.90
CA ALA A 14 -29.28 0.98 -11.53
C ALA A 14 -29.03 -0.03 -10.40
N THR A 15 -28.47 -1.18 -10.73
CA THR A 15 -27.95 -2.10 -9.72
C THR A 15 -26.72 -1.45 -9.12
N ASN A 16 -26.84 -0.90 -7.91
CA ASN A 16 -25.67 -0.55 -7.12
C ASN A 16 -24.91 -1.85 -6.83
N SER A 17 -23.84 -2.09 -7.59
CA SER A 17 -22.89 -3.14 -7.28
C SER A 17 -22.34 -2.86 -5.89
N VAL A 18 -22.77 -3.62 -4.89
CA VAL A 18 -22.19 -3.56 -3.55
C VAL A 18 -20.82 -4.21 -3.67
N HIS A 19 -19.79 -3.40 -3.84
CA HIS A 19 -18.41 -3.84 -3.82
C HIS A 19 -18.14 -4.48 -2.45
N SER A 20 -17.85 -5.78 -2.43
CA SER A 20 -17.49 -6.43 -1.17
C SER A 20 -16.09 -5.98 -0.79
N GLU A 21 -15.98 -5.37 0.39
CA GLU A 21 -14.72 -4.93 0.97
C GLU A 21 -14.15 -5.97 1.94
N GLN A 22 -12.82 -6.03 2.04
CA GLN A 22 -12.11 -6.75 3.09
C GLN A 22 -11.06 -5.84 3.73
N CYS A 23 -11.28 -5.46 4.99
CA CYS A 23 -10.33 -4.67 5.76
C CYS A 23 -9.32 -5.55 6.50
N ARG A 24 -8.05 -5.16 6.42
CA ARG A 24 -6.97 -5.68 7.25
C ARG A 24 -6.62 -4.63 8.28
N THR A 25 -6.55 -5.04 9.55
CA THR A 25 -6.19 -4.16 10.66
C THR A 25 -4.98 -4.72 11.38
N VAL A 26 -3.94 -3.90 11.49
CA VAL A 26 -2.80 -4.17 12.36
C VAL A 26 -3.10 -3.57 13.72
N LYS A 27 -3.18 -4.39 14.76
CA LYS A 27 -3.47 -3.95 16.12
C LYS A 27 -2.29 -3.19 16.72
N GLN A 28 -2.59 -2.33 17.70
CA GLN A 28 -1.55 -1.72 18.53
C GLN A 28 -0.62 -2.79 19.13
N GLY A 29 0.68 -2.51 19.15
CA GLY A 29 1.71 -3.42 19.64
C GLY A 29 2.07 -4.54 18.67
N ALA A 30 1.31 -4.76 17.59
CA ALA A 30 1.65 -5.78 16.60
C ALA A 30 2.90 -5.38 15.82
N HIS A 31 3.79 -6.35 15.66
CA HIS A 31 5.02 -6.24 14.89
C HIS A 31 5.35 -7.62 14.31
N TYR A 32 5.64 -7.68 13.02
CA TYR A 32 5.98 -8.93 12.34
C TYR A 32 7.47 -8.98 12.05
N THR A 33 8.22 -9.64 12.94
CA THR A 33 9.69 -9.76 12.83
C THR A 33 10.15 -10.90 11.92
N SER A 34 9.34 -11.95 11.74
CA SER A 34 9.78 -13.18 11.05
C SER A 34 8.71 -13.91 10.23
N LEU A 35 7.47 -13.99 10.70
CA LEU A 35 6.40 -14.73 10.02
C LEU A 35 5.32 -13.78 9.51
N ILE A 36 5.26 -13.58 8.20
CA ILE A 36 4.17 -12.86 7.54
C ILE A 36 3.05 -13.88 7.26
N PRO A 37 1.77 -13.56 7.46
CA PRO A 37 0.69 -14.46 7.09
C PRO A 37 0.75 -14.81 5.60
N PHE A 38 0.33 -16.01 5.24
CA PHE A 38 0.29 -16.46 3.86
C PHE A 38 -1.01 -15.98 3.19
N HIS A 39 -0.89 -15.24 2.08
CA HIS A 39 -2.04 -14.65 1.38
C HIS A 39 -2.30 -15.27 0.00
N GLY A 40 -1.69 -16.43 -0.28
CA GLY A 40 -1.81 -17.12 -1.55
C GLY A 40 -0.57 -16.99 -2.43
N LEU A 41 -0.67 -17.51 -3.64
CA LEU A 41 0.37 -17.50 -4.65
C LEU A 41 -0.09 -16.66 -5.85
N LYS A 42 0.86 -16.02 -6.53
CA LYS A 42 0.66 -15.43 -7.85
C LYS A 42 1.38 -16.21 -8.93
N SER A 43 0.78 -16.28 -10.11
CA SER A 43 1.42 -16.77 -11.35
C SER A 43 1.41 -15.75 -12.49
N ASP A 44 0.75 -14.61 -12.28
CA ASP A 44 0.59 -13.57 -13.28
C ASP A 44 1.70 -12.52 -13.19
N ALA A 45 2.07 -11.98 -14.35
CA ALA A 45 3.02 -10.88 -14.44
C ALA A 45 2.38 -9.54 -14.04
N VAL A 46 1.06 -9.42 -14.10
CA VAL A 46 0.34 -8.21 -13.70
C VAL A 46 -0.62 -8.59 -12.58
N ILE A 47 -0.49 -7.91 -11.45
CA ILE A 47 -1.46 -7.99 -10.36
C ILE A 47 -1.93 -6.59 -10.02
N SER A 48 -3.21 -6.45 -9.65
CA SER A 48 -3.78 -5.19 -9.21
C SER A 48 -4.78 -5.40 -8.09
N THR A 49 -4.98 -4.37 -7.28
CA THR A 49 -6.03 -4.32 -6.25
C THR A 49 -6.44 -2.87 -6.03
N ARG A 50 -7.67 -2.65 -5.54
CA ARG A 50 -8.08 -1.35 -5.03
C ARG A 50 -7.84 -1.30 -3.52
N ILE A 51 -7.35 -0.16 -3.06
CA ILE A 51 -7.05 0.10 -1.66
C ILE A 51 -7.77 1.36 -1.17
N ARG A 52 -8.19 1.33 0.09
CA ARG A 52 -8.68 2.49 0.83
C ARG A 52 -8.07 2.45 2.22
N PHE A 53 -7.54 3.58 2.69
CA PHE A 53 -7.01 3.68 4.05
C PHE A 53 -8.07 4.22 5.00
N ASP A 54 -8.14 3.65 6.20
CA ASP A 54 -8.87 4.27 7.30
C ASP A 54 -8.08 5.47 7.84
N ARG A 55 -8.77 6.45 8.43
CA ARG A 55 -8.15 7.66 9.02
C ARG A 55 -7.00 7.37 9.98
N ASN A 56 -7.07 6.28 10.74
CA ASN A 56 -6.02 5.91 11.68
C ASN A 56 -4.68 5.59 11.00
N ALA A 57 -4.68 5.23 9.71
CA ALA A 57 -3.47 5.01 8.93
C ALA A 57 -2.71 6.32 8.62
N ALA A 58 -3.39 7.48 8.60
CA ALA A 58 -2.78 8.80 8.40
C ALA A 58 -2.46 9.53 9.72
N ARG A 59 -3.10 9.12 10.83
CA ARG A 59 -3.05 9.86 12.10
C ARG A 59 -2.33 9.16 13.23
N TYR A 60 -1.59 8.08 12.94
CA TYR A 60 -0.89 7.38 14.02
C TYR A 60 0.26 8.18 14.61
N LEU A 61 0.35 8.20 15.94
CA LEU A 61 1.42 8.89 16.67
C LEU A 61 2.08 7.95 17.66
N PHE A 62 3.41 7.93 17.65
CA PHE A 62 4.17 7.28 18.70
C PHE A 62 4.12 8.12 19.99
N PRO A 63 4.10 7.50 21.18
CA PRO A 63 4.15 8.22 22.44
C PRO A 63 5.36 9.15 22.50
N SER A 64 5.22 10.32 23.11
CA SER A 64 6.33 11.27 23.26
C SER A 64 7.46 10.77 24.14
N THR A 65 7.21 9.71 24.90
CA THR A 65 8.21 8.99 25.70
C THR A 65 9.06 8.02 24.87
N ASP A 66 8.65 7.66 23.65
CA ASP A 66 9.38 6.74 22.79
C ASP A 66 10.59 7.41 22.13
N GLU A 67 11.80 7.05 22.58
CA GLU A 67 13.06 7.59 22.08
C GLU A 67 13.32 7.31 20.60
N LYS A 68 12.61 6.32 20.03
CA LYS A 68 12.65 5.96 18.61
C LYS A 68 11.46 6.50 17.83
N GLY A 69 10.59 7.31 18.44
CA GLY A 69 9.36 7.79 17.82
C GLY A 69 9.56 8.39 16.41
N GLN A 70 10.61 9.18 16.19
CA GLN A 70 10.94 9.74 14.87
C GLN A 70 11.27 8.66 13.85
N LEU A 71 12.15 7.72 14.22
CA LEU A 71 12.55 6.59 13.38
C LEU A 71 11.34 5.71 13.04
N CYS A 72 10.49 5.46 14.03
CA CYS A 72 9.29 4.66 13.86
C CYS A 72 8.25 5.35 12.98
N THR A 73 8.08 6.67 13.11
CA THR A 73 7.10 7.46 12.35
C THR A 73 7.49 7.60 10.88
N THR A 74 8.79 7.77 10.61
CA THR A 74 9.33 7.94 9.25
C THR A 74 9.56 6.61 8.52
N SER A 75 9.46 5.49 9.22
CA SER A 75 9.62 4.15 8.65
C SER A 75 8.44 3.74 7.75
N TRP A 76 8.75 2.91 6.75
CA TRP A 76 7.80 2.41 5.76
C TRP A 76 7.10 1.13 6.18
N ASN A 77 5.78 1.22 6.42
CA ASN A 77 4.89 0.09 6.71
C ASN A 77 4.52 -0.67 5.44
N LYS A 78 4.28 -1.97 5.54
CA LYS A 78 4.07 -2.82 4.37
C LYS A 78 2.59 -2.87 4.04
N LEU A 79 2.26 -2.73 2.76
CA LEU A 79 0.88 -2.69 2.28
C LEU A 79 0.51 -3.92 1.47
N TRP A 80 0.96 -3.99 0.23
CA TRP A 80 0.50 -5.01 -0.70
C TRP A 80 1.52 -5.25 -1.79
N GLY A 81 1.69 -6.50 -2.16
CA GLY A 81 2.62 -6.88 -3.20
C GLY A 81 2.80 -8.38 -3.29
N ALA A 82 3.95 -8.82 -3.79
CA ALA A 82 4.26 -10.23 -3.90
C ALA A 82 5.76 -10.51 -3.94
N CYS A 83 6.16 -11.72 -3.60
CA CYS A 83 7.48 -12.22 -3.95
C CYS A 83 7.61 -12.37 -5.48
N ARG A 84 8.86 -12.37 -5.94
CA ARG A 84 9.25 -12.78 -7.30
C ARG A 84 10.20 -13.97 -7.22
N CYS A 85 10.53 -14.54 -8.37
CA CYS A 85 11.55 -15.60 -8.48
C CYS A 85 11.17 -16.94 -7.83
N GLY A 86 9.89 -17.29 -7.85
CA GLY A 86 9.42 -18.61 -7.39
C GLY A 86 8.62 -18.57 -6.09
N TYR A 87 7.82 -19.62 -5.87
CA TYR A 87 6.87 -19.71 -4.77
C TYR A 87 7.49 -19.84 -3.37
N LEU A 88 8.71 -20.38 -3.29
CA LEU A 88 9.43 -20.59 -2.02
C LEU A 88 10.43 -19.47 -1.72
N THR A 89 10.42 -18.41 -2.51
CA THR A 89 11.35 -17.29 -2.32
C THR A 89 10.92 -16.45 -1.12
N SER A 90 11.86 -16.28 -0.19
CA SER A 90 11.65 -15.44 0.98
C SER A 90 11.30 -14.01 0.56
N ASN A 91 10.34 -13.42 1.26
CA ASN A 91 9.94 -12.03 1.07
C ASN A 91 11.07 -11.04 1.36
N HIS A 92 12.08 -11.42 2.16
CA HIS A 92 13.28 -10.61 2.38
C HIS A 92 14.39 -10.92 1.37
N LYS A 93 14.18 -11.84 0.45
CA LYS A 93 15.13 -12.15 -0.62
C LYS A 93 14.74 -11.45 -1.91
N ASP A 94 13.56 -11.76 -2.45
CA ASP A 94 13.07 -11.15 -3.69
C ASP A 94 11.56 -10.86 -3.56
N SER A 95 11.21 -9.59 -3.36
CA SER A 95 9.80 -9.19 -3.35
C SER A 95 9.62 -7.74 -3.69
N ASP A 96 8.43 -7.43 -4.20
CA ASP A 96 8.02 -6.11 -4.66
C ASP A 96 6.69 -5.78 -4.00
N ARG A 97 6.60 -4.59 -3.41
CA ARG A 97 5.40 -4.15 -2.72
C ARG A 97 5.25 -2.64 -2.73
N PHE A 98 4.02 -2.20 -2.62
CA PHE A 98 3.73 -0.87 -2.12
C PHE A 98 3.95 -0.86 -0.61
N VAL A 99 4.50 0.25 -0.13
CA VAL A 99 4.61 0.58 1.29
C VAL A 99 3.97 1.94 1.55
N PHE A 100 3.61 2.19 2.80
CA PHE A 100 2.96 3.42 3.19
C PHE A 100 3.50 3.96 4.52
N ARG A 101 3.30 5.25 4.73
CA ARG A 101 3.40 5.92 6.03
C ARG A 101 2.46 7.12 6.02
N ARG A 102 2.15 7.67 7.20
CA ARG A 102 1.44 8.96 7.26
C ARG A 102 2.27 10.09 6.65
N ALA A 103 1.63 11.19 6.24
CA ALA A 103 2.35 12.40 5.86
C ALA A 103 3.26 12.87 7.00
N GLN A 104 4.54 13.09 6.69
CA GLN A 104 5.55 13.45 7.70
C GLN A 104 5.58 14.95 8.02
N SER A 105 5.11 15.77 7.09
CA SER A 105 5.04 17.25 7.20
C SER A 105 4.23 17.72 8.40
N CYS A 106 3.23 16.95 8.82
CA CYS A 106 2.34 17.29 9.93
C CYS A 106 2.88 16.85 11.31
N VAL A 107 3.97 16.08 11.37
CA VAL A 107 4.48 15.53 12.62
C VAL A 107 5.63 16.38 13.16
N ARG A 108 5.56 16.70 14.45
CA ARG A 108 6.61 17.45 15.15
C ARG A 108 7.55 16.49 15.86
N PHE A 109 8.85 16.72 15.69
CA PHE A 109 9.90 15.93 16.31
C PHE A 109 10.79 16.81 17.19
N ALA A 110 11.32 16.25 18.28
CA ALA A 110 12.40 16.85 19.06
C ALA A 110 13.41 15.77 19.45
N GLY A 111 14.61 15.83 18.85
CA GLY A 111 15.51 14.68 18.83
C GLY A 111 14.82 13.47 18.20
N GLY A 112 15.05 12.27 18.72
CA GLY A 112 14.45 11.03 18.22
C GLY A 112 12.97 10.80 18.57
N ARG A 113 12.30 11.75 19.23
CA ARG A 113 10.94 11.61 19.76
C ARG A 113 9.90 12.35 18.92
N VAL A 114 8.66 11.86 18.94
CA VAL A 114 7.47 12.59 18.47
C VAL A 114 7.01 13.52 19.60
N THR A 115 6.82 14.80 19.32
CA THR A 115 6.34 15.78 20.33
C THR A 115 4.91 16.24 20.10
N GLY A 116 4.34 15.91 18.95
CA GLY A 116 2.94 16.16 18.62
C GLY A 116 2.72 16.16 17.12
N GLU A 117 1.56 16.62 16.71
CA GLU A 117 1.22 16.92 15.31
C GLU A 117 0.68 18.33 15.18
N ASP A 118 0.76 18.90 13.98
CA ASP A 118 0.06 20.12 13.60
C ASP A 118 -1.34 19.74 13.13
N THR A 119 -2.36 20.14 13.91
CA THR A 119 -3.76 19.79 13.64
C THR A 119 -4.34 20.52 12.45
N ASP A 120 -3.76 21.66 12.06
CA ASP A 120 -4.19 22.47 10.93
C ASP A 120 -3.37 22.18 9.65
N CYS A 121 -2.51 21.16 9.71
CA CYS A 121 -1.72 20.71 8.58
C CYS A 121 -2.62 20.26 7.42
N PRO A 122 -2.43 20.79 6.19
CA PRO A 122 -3.24 20.41 5.03
C PRO A 122 -3.20 18.91 4.69
N GLU A 123 -2.13 18.22 5.10
CA GLU A 123 -1.84 16.82 4.76
C GLU A 123 -2.15 15.84 5.91
N ILE A 124 -2.90 16.27 6.94
CA ILE A 124 -3.16 15.45 8.15
C ILE A 124 -3.89 14.12 7.85
N ASP A 125 -4.62 14.07 6.75
CA ASP A 125 -5.38 12.91 6.27
C ASP A 125 -4.76 12.29 5.00
N ASP A 126 -3.51 12.61 4.73
CA ASP A 126 -2.76 12.11 3.59
C ASP A 126 -1.78 10.98 3.98
N ILE A 127 -1.62 10.05 3.05
CA ILE A 127 -0.73 8.89 3.13
C ILE A 127 0.36 9.07 2.08
N GLU A 128 1.61 8.94 2.50
CA GLU A 128 2.74 8.79 1.59
C GLU A 128 2.86 7.32 1.18
N ILE A 129 3.15 7.08 -0.11
CA ILE A 129 3.32 5.75 -0.69
C ILE A 129 4.69 5.63 -1.36
N ALA A 130 5.28 4.44 -1.34
CA ALA A 130 6.51 4.16 -2.08
C ALA A 130 6.48 2.78 -2.75
N ALA A 131 7.21 2.67 -3.86
CA ALA A 131 7.65 1.39 -4.42
C ALA A 131 8.81 0.86 -3.56
N TYR A 132 8.75 -0.41 -3.18
CA TYR A 132 9.68 -1.02 -2.23
C TYR A 132 10.01 -2.44 -2.66
N ALA A 133 11.29 -2.76 -2.85
CA ALA A 133 11.65 -4.07 -3.36
C ALA A 133 12.96 -4.67 -2.82
N TYR A 134 12.87 -5.86 -2.24
CA TYR A 134 14.06 -6.66 -1.99
C TYR A 134 14.55 -7.28 -3.30
N ASP A 135 15.85 -7.21 -3.55
CA ASP A 135 16.50 -7.90 -4.66
C ASP A 135 17.73 -8.68 -4.17
N ASN A 136 17.68 -10.00 -4.26
CA ASN A 136 18.69 -10.92 -3.75
C ASN A 136 19.11 -10.69 -2.29
N GLY A 137 18.18 -10.28 -1.42
CA GLY A 137 18.47 -9.98 -0.02
C GLY A 137 18.90 -8.54 0.27
N LEU A 138 19.10 -7.70 -0.75
CA LEU A 138 19.38 -6.29 -0.56
C LEU A 138 18.16 -5.59 0.04
N LYS A 139 18.37 -4.80 1.09
CA LYS A 139 17.29 -4.19 1.86
C LYS A 139 16.94 -2.81 1.29
N PRO A 140 15.66 -2.53 0.99
CA PRO A 140 15.29 -1.28 0.32
C PRO A 140 15.66 0.00 1.07
N PHE A 141 15.58 -0.01 2.40
CA PHE A 141 15.86 1.17 3.22
C PHE A 141 17.36 1.52 3.28
N GLU A 142 18.24 0.60 2.87
CA GLU A 142 19.68 0.82 2.71
C GLU A 142 20.01 1.34 1.29
N HIS A 143 19.03 1.39 0.39
CA HIS A 143 19.17 1.66 -1.04
C HIS A 143 18.07 2.62 -1.55
N GLN A 144 17.99 3.81 -0.94
CA GLN A 144 17.03 4.84 -1.34
C GLN A 144 17.27 5.31 -2.79
N GLY A 145 16.18 5.52 -3.54
CA GLY A 145 16.22 5.94 -4.94
C GLY A 145 16.37 4.79 -5.94
N THR A 146 16.77 3.60 -5.50
CA THR A 146 16.86 2.41 -6.36
C THR A 146 15.84 1.35 -5.97
N LEU A 147 15.90 0.82 -4.74
CA LEU A 147 15.02 -0.24 -4.24
C LEU A 147 13.86 0.30 -3.38
N LEU A 148 13.92 1.58 -3.00
CA LEU A 148 12.86 2.32 -2.35
C LEU A 148 12.67 3.64 -3.11
N LYS A 149 11.51 3.83 -3.75
CA LYS A 149 11.20 5.01 -4.56
C LYS A 149 9.85 5.58 -4.14
N GLU A 150 9.88 6.77 -3.56
CA GLU A 150 8.68 7.46 -3.07
C GLU A 150 7.86 7.99 -4.25
N PHE A 151 6.54 7.85 -4.15
CA PHE A 151 5.61 8.54 -5.04
C PHE A 151 5.48 9.99 -4.60
N GLN A 152 5.40 10.92 -5.56
CA GLN A 152 5.07 12.32 -5.25
C GLN A 152 3.59 12.49 -4.89
N THR A 153 2.75 11.64 -5.48
CA THR A 153 1.31 11.57 -5.20
C THR A 153 1.08 11.03 -3.79
N LYS A 154 0.33 11.78 -2.99
CA LYS A 154 -0.19 11.34 -1.68
C LYS A 154 -1.62 10.86 -1.81
N LEU A 155 -1.99 9.87 -1.01
CA LEU A 155 -3.34 9.30 -1.01
C LEU A 155 -4.14 9.85 0.16
N ARG A 156 -5.32 10.38 -0.11
CA ARG A 156 -6.28 10.70 0.96
C ARG A 156 -6.89 9.43 1.57
N VAL A 157 -7.05 9.41 2.89
CA VAL A 157 -7.87 8.41 3.59
C VAL A 157 -9.33 8.47 3.12
N ASP A 158 -10.06 7.38 3.33
CA ASP A 158 -11.48 7.22 2.93
C ASP A 158 -11.74 7.34 1.41
N VAL A 159 -10.69 7.37 0.58
CA VAL A 159 -10.78 7.37 -0.89
C VAL A 159 -10.17 6.07 -1.45
N TRP A 160 -10.82 5.51 -2.48
CA TRP A 160 -10.32 4.34 -3.19
C TRP A 160 -9.27 4.73 -4.24
N TYR A 161 -8.20 3.96 -4.29
CA TYR A 161 -7.17 4.05 -5.31
C TYR A 161 -6.90 2.65 -5.85
N LYS A 162 -6.48 2.54 -7.08
CA LYS A 162 -5.99 1.27 -7.63
C LYS A 162 -4.47 1.29 -7.69
N ILE A 163 -3.87 0.21 -7.21
CA ILE A 163 -2.43 -0.03 -7.30
C ILE A 163 -2.18 -1.26 -8.17
N THR A 164 -1.17 -1.18 -9.02
CA THR A 164 -0.81 -2.26 -9.95
C THR A 164 0.69 -2.51 -9.91
N LEU A 165 1.08 -3.78 -9.88
CA LEU A 165 2.45 -4.23 -10.09
C LEU A 165 2.53 -4.99 -11.40
N ILE A 166 3.47 -4.59 -12.26
CA ILE A 166 3.81 -5.25 -13.52
C ILE A 166 5.23 -5.79 -13.37
N PHE A 167 5.33 -7.09 -13.20
CA PHE A 167 6.59 -7.81 -13.07
C PHE A 167 7.16 -8.13 -14.45
N ASP A 168 8.43 -7.83 -14.63
CA ASP A 168 9.26 -8.24 -15.75
C ASP A 168 10.50 -8.99 -15.23
N GLU A 169 11.25 -9.62 -16.11
CA GLU A 169 12.45 -10.39 -15.78
C GLU A 169 13.51 -9.56 -15.06
N THR A 170 13.63 -8.27 -15.41
CA THR A 170 14.67 -7.34 -14.93
C THR A 170 14.12 -6.07 -14.27
N LYS A 171 12.80 -5.91 -14.17
CA LYS A 171 12.20 -4.75 -13.50
C LYS A 171 10.83 -5.06 -12.91
N THR A 172 10.35 -4.18 -12.05
CA THR A 172 8.96 -4.10 -11.65
C THR A 172 8.48 -2.67 -11.86
N THR A 173 7.36 -2.51 -12.57
CA THR A 173 6.68 -1.23 -12.75
C THR A 173 5.52 -1.14 -11.77
N TYR A 174 5.47 -0.06 -11.02
CA TYR A 174 4.48 0.25 -9.99
C TYR A 174 3.61 1.38 -10.51
N GLN A 175 2.32 1.14 -10.63
CA GLN A 175 1.37 2.15 -11.11
C GLN A 175 0.32 2.45 -10.05
N LEU A 176 0.06 3.74 -9.88
CA LEU A 176 -0.95 4.27 -8.99
C LEU A 176 -2.03 4.96 -9.82
N PHE A 177 -3.29 4.60 -9.59
CA PHE A 177 -4.45 5.16 -10.25
C PHE A 177 -5.45 5.69 -9.23
N ASP A 178 -6.26 6.66 -9.63
CA ASP A 178 -7.40 7.14 -8.84
C ASP A 178 -8.61 6.21 -8.91
N ASP A 179 -9.72 6.64 -8.30
CA ASP A 179 -10.98 5.88 -8.27
C ASP A 179 -11.64 5.76 -9.66
N SER A 180 -11.28 6.62 -10.61
CA SER A 180 -11.78 6.61 -11.99
C SER A 180 -10.87 5.85 -12.95
N ASP A 181 -9.91 5.07 -12.43
CA ASP A 181 -8.87 4.35 -13.19
C ASP A 181 -7.96 5.29 -14.02
N GLN A 182 -7.87 6.58 -13.66
CA GLN A 182 -6.88 7.49 -14.24
C GLN A 182 -5.52 7.25 -13.60
N LEU A 183 -4.49 7.03 -14.43
CA LEU A 183 -3.11 6.90 -13.96
C LEU A 183 -2.63 8.21 -13.34
N LEU A 184 -2.27 8.17 -12.06
CA LEU A 184 -1.72 9.30 -11.32
C LEU A 184 -0.20 9.35 -11.44
N GLU A 185 0.47 8.22 -11.22
CA GLU A 185 1.93 8.16 -11.19
C GLU A 185 2.46 6.74 -11.45
N THR A 186 3.71 6.66 -11.95
CA THR A 186 4.42 5.40 -12.18
C THR A 186 5.82 5.47 -11.58
N GLN A 187 6.23 4.41 -10.90
CA GLN A 187 7.60 4.18 -10.44
C GLN A 187 8.13 2.88 -11.06
N GLU A 188 9.43 2.81 -11.29
CA GLU A 188 10.09 1.59 -11.76
C GLU A 188 11.30 1.26 -10.87
N ILE A 189 11.42 -0.01 -10.49
CA ILE A 189 12.60 -0.56 -9.83
C ILE A 189 13.24 -1.57 -10.77
N VAL A 190 14.54 -1.42 -11.00
CA VAL A 190 15.34 -2.36 -11.80
C VAL A 190 15.92 -3.43 -10.87
N HIS A 191 15.87 -4.68 -11.33
CA HIS A 191 16.34 -5.87 -10.62
C HIS A 191 17.40 -6.61 -11.43
N ARG A 192 18.09 -7.52 -10.76
CA ARG A 192 18.76 -8.62 -11.45
C ARG A 192 17.76 -9.46 -12.25
N GLN A 193 18.27 -10.12 -13.29
CA GLN A 193 17.48 -11.05 -14.09
C GLN A 193 16.97 -12.25 -13.28
N CYS A 194 15.72 -12.62 -13.53
CA CYS A 194 15.08 -13.74 -12.87
C CYS A 194 13.98 -14.39 -13.72
N LYS A 195 14.17 -15.66 -14.10
CA LYS A 195 13.27 -16.39 -15.02
C LYS A 195 11.85 -16.57 -14.49
N ASP A 196 11.70 -16.81 -13.19
CA ASP A 196 10.40 -17.06 -12.55
C ASP A 196 9.81 -15.78 -11.91
N PHE A 197 10.03 -14.61 -12.52
CA PHE A 197 9.60 -13.31 -11.99
C PHE A 197 8.08 -13.24 -11.69
N LYS A 198 7.28 -13.92 -12.51
CA LYS A 198 5.81 -13.98 -12.36
C LYS A 198 5.35 -14.89 -11.22
N LEU A 199 6.19 -15.78 -10.71
CA LEU A 199 5.83 -16.70 -9.63
C LEU A 199 6.22 -16.12 -8.26
N GLY A 200 5.34 -16.23 -7.28
CA GLY A 200 5.67 -15.84 -5.90
C GLY A 200 4.49 -15.89 -4.94
N MET A 201 4.74 -15.60 -3.67
CA MET A 201 3.73 -15.51 -2.61
C MET A 201 3.16 -14.09 -2.53
N MET A 202 1.85 -13.98 -2.39
CA MET A 202 1.16 -12.70 -2.16
C MET A 202 1.49 -12.15 -0.76
N GLN A 203 1.59 -10.83 -0.67
CA GLN A 203 1.94 -10.10 0.55
C GLN A 203 0.86 -9.07 0.86
N ASP A 204 0.58 -8.89 2.14
CA ASP A 204 -0.52 -8.07 2.64
C ASP A 204 -0.03 -7.12 3.75
N LEU A 205 -0.97 -6.36 4.31
CA LEU A 205 -0.75 -5.31 5.27
C LEU A 205 -0.05 -5.83 6.53
N TYR A 206 1.07 -5.20 6.87
CA TYR A 206 1.58 -5.26 8.23
C TYR A 206 2.37 -4.01 8.60
N PHE A 207 2.29 -3.65 9.88
CA PHE A 207 3.09 -2.60 10.47
C PHE A 207 4.46 -3.17 10.83
N GLY A 208 5.52 -2.61 10.25
CA GLY A 208 6.83 -3.23 10.41
C GLY A 208 7.95 -2.54 9.65
N GLY A 209 9.15 -2.85 10.11
CA GLY A 209 10.40 -2.24 9.72
C GLY A 209 11.29 -2.19 10.95
N GLN A 210 10.97 -1.28 11.87
CA GLN A 210 11.75 -1.11 13.10
C GLN A 210 10.91 -1.10 14.39
N CYS A 211 9.61 -0.84 14.31
CA CYS A 211 8.77 -0.58 15.49
C CYS A 211 7.39 -1.23 15.38
N PRO A 212 6.76 -1.59 16.52
CA PRO A 212 5.37 -2.02 16.56
C PRO A 212 4.42 -0.87 16.22
N ALA A 213 3.20 -1.22 15.80
CA ALA A 213 2.15 -0.23 15.57
C ALA A 213 1.81 0.52 16.88
N PRO A 214 1.84 1.87 16.90
CA PRO A 214 1.54 2.62 18.12
C PRO A 214 0.03 2.67 18.42
N GLN A 215 -0.79 2.41 17.40
CA GLN A 215 -2.23 2.29 17.46
C GLN A 215 -2.71 1.32 16.38
N ALA A 216 -4.01 1.00 16.39
CA ALA A 216 -4.59 0.21 15.31
C ALA A 216 -4.58 1.00 13.99
N VAL A 217 -4.10 0.39 12.91
CA VAL A 217 -4.16 0.95 11.55
C VAL A 217 -4.80 -0.04 10.60
N SER A 218 -5.55 0.45 9.62
CA SER A 218 -6.22 -0.41 8.65
C SER A 218 -6.02 0.07 7.23
N ALA A 219 -5.97 -0.91 6.32
CA ALA A 219 -6.18 -0.72 4.90
C ALA A 219 -7.24 -1.72 4.46
N CYS A 220 -8.15 -1.28 3.61
CA CYS A 220 -9.20 -2.10 3.06
C CYS A 220 -8.95 -2.35 1.58
N TYR A 221 -9.27 -3.56 1.16
CA TYR A 221 -9.09 -4.06 -0.19
C TYR A 221 -10.44 -4.39 -0.79
N GLU A 222 -10.62 -4.06 -2.05
CA GLU A 222 -11.75 -4.59 -2.82
C GLU A 222 -11.55 -6.10 -3.02
N LYS A 223 -12.59 -6.90 -2.72
CA LYS A 223 -12.53 -8.34 -3.01
C LYS A 223 -12.57 -8.55 -4.52
N ALA A 224 -11.57 -9.30 -5.01
CA ALA A 224 -11.54 -9.84 -6.37
C ALA A 224 -12.67 -10.86 -6.59
#